data_AF-A0A2V0NN00-F1
#
_entry.id   AF-A0A2V0NN00-F1
#
_cell.length_a   1.000
_cell.length_b   1.000
_cell.length_c   1.000
_cell.angle_alpha   90.00
_cell.angle_beta   90.00
_cell.angle_gamma   90.00
#
_symmetry.space_group_name_H-M   'P 1'
#
loop_
_entity.id
_entity.type
_entity.pdbx_description
1 polymer ?
#
loop_
_entity_poly.entity_id
_entity_poly.type
_entity_poly.pdbx_seq_one_letter_code
_entity_poly.pdbx_strand_id
1 'polypeptide(L)'
;MAGARRPPAWIAVDALIWFIQLICDALALLWAAVGPRPARGPSPAAKTRGSRPSPPSTAGVVFAEPEPHEISLQRAADVALWCAGEGLEYVYLFDPAGCLKGAAPLLARRLCAHPAAAGLELRVLAGWPGLAAAAATAAAAAASQAGGETATQQQAGSKGALRRPHANGAAAIPQEQAQEQEQEQENKRGSASIAAEAAEQKDQQLPRRRQRQQQQQQQQNGSHAWEKLKDTQQQRQPDQRCHTPNGRKPGAGAGQQQQNGSGRTQARARQPAGAPAPAGAHAGTAVAAAVAQPTARRRVTVHLLSAEDSAAPALAAALMPAPAAACLDPCACACADGDPAADAAAAAAKAPAAAAAAAEAADPADPAVVYAQLAAAAGPEVLREPQLLLVYGPALTLAGYPAFHTRCAQIYHLGRASEARADGVRGALERHARALQRHGA
;
A
#
# COMPACT_ATOMS: atom_id res chain seq x y z
N MET A 1 -59.96 -3.77 -44.68
CA MET A 1 -59.26 -4.55 -43.63
C MET A 1 -57.78 -4.20 -43.70
N ALA A 2 -57.29 -3.32 -42.83
CA ALA A 2 -55.89 -2.93 -42.77
C ALA A 2 -55.18 -3.75 -41.70
N GLY A 3 -54.27 -4.64 -42.13
CA GLY A 3 -53.49 -5.49 -41.23
C GLY A 3 -52.39 -4.70 -40.54
N ALA A 4 -52.47 -4.57 -39.22
CA ALA A 4 -51.44 -3.95 -38.40
C ALA A 4 -50.17 -4.81 -38.43
N ARG A 5 -49.11 -4.28 -39.05
CA ARG A 5 -47.78 -4.90 -39.04
C ARG A 5 -47.21 -4.79 -37.63
N ARG A 6 -46.94 -5.93 -37.01
CA ARG A 6 -46.24 -5.97 -35.71
C ARG A 6 -44.81 -5.46 -35.91
N PRO A 7 -44.29 -4.59 -35.04
CA PRO A 7 -42.91 -4.16 -35.11
C PRO A 7 -41.98 -5.38 -34.93
N PRO A 8 -40.81 -5.39 -35.59
CA PRO A 8 -39.89 -6.49 -35.51
C PRO A 8 -39.29 -6.60 -34.09
N ALA A 9 -39.14 -7.83 -33.61
CA ALA A 9 -38.82 -8.15 -32.22
C ALA A 9 -37.50 -7.56 -31.69
N TRP A 10 -36.58 -7.15 -32.57
CA TRP A 10 -35.29 -6.57 -32.18
C TRP A 10 -35.44 -5.17 -31.55
N ILE A 11 -36.47 -4.40 -31.90
CA ILE A 11 -36.71 -3.07 -31.32
C ILE A 11 -37.02 -3.16 -29.81
N ALA A 12 -37.63 -4.26 -29.37
CA ALA A 12 -37.94 -4.47 -27.96
C ALA A 12 -36.68 -4.78 -27.12
N VAL A 13 -35.65 -5.39 -27.72
CA VAL A 13 -34.40 -5.73 -27.04
C VAL A 13 -33.55 -4.49 -26.83
N ASP A 14 -33.42 -3.63 -27.84
CA ASP A 14 -32.67 -2.36 -27.70
C ASP A 14 -33.32 -1.42 -26.70
N ALA A 15 -34.65 -1.34 -26.68
CA ALA A 15 -35.39 -0.57 -25.69
C ALA A 15 -35.16 -1.09 -24.25
N LEU A 16 -35.07 -2.41 -24.08
CA LEU A 16 -34.80 -3.02 -22.78
C LEU A 16 -33.37 -2.74 -22.30
N ILE A 17 -32.38 -2.82 -23.19
CA ILE A 17 -30.97 -2.51 -22.88
C ILE A 17 -30.84 -1.05 -22.45
N TRP A 18 -31.46 -0.12 -23.21
CA TRP A 18 -31.48 1.29 -22.86
C TRP A 18 -32.16 1.56 -21.50
N PHE A 19 -33.27 0.87 -21.23
CA PHE A 19 -33.98 1.01 -19.97
C PHE A 19 -33.18 0.51 -18.77
N ILE A 20 -32.46 -0.61 -18.92
CA ILE A 20 -31.56 -1.14 -17.88
C ILE A 20 -30.42 -0.16 -17.61
N GLN A 21 -29.79 0.38 -18.67
CA GLN A 21 -28.71 1.34 -18.52
C GLN A 21 -29.17 2.62 -17.78
N LEU A 22 -30.37 3.13 -18.14
CA LEU A 22 -30.98 4.27 -17.47
C LEU A 22 -31.23 4.02 -15.97
N ILE A 23 -31.69 2.82 -15.61
CA ILE A 23 -31.87 2.44 -14.20
C ILE A 23 -30.53 2.39 -13.47
N CYS A 24 -29.48 1.82 -14.08
CA CYS A 24 -28.15 1.77 -13.49
C CYS A 24 -27.59 3.17 -13.23
N ASP A 25 -27.72 4.09 -14.19
CA ASP A 25 -27.26 5.48 -14.06
C ASP A 25 -28.06 6.23 -12.99
N ALA A 26 -29.39 6.02 -12.93
CA ALA A 26 -30.24 6.61 -11.90
C ALA A 26 -29.90 6.11 -10.49
N LEU A 27 -29.60 4.81 -10.33
CA LEU A 27 -29.18 4.24 -9.06
C LEU A 27 -27.79 4.74 -8.63
N ALA A 28 -26.86 4.90 -9.57
CA ALA A 28 -25.54 5.49 -9.29
C ALA A 28 -25.67 6.95 -8.80
N LEU A 29 -26.54 7.75 -9.42
CA LEU A 29 -26.83 9.11 -8.98
C LEU A 29 -27.54 9.15 -7.62
N LEU A 30 -28.49 8.24 -7.37
CA LEU A 30 -29.15 8.13 -6.07
C LEU A 30 -28.16 7.77 -4.96
N TRP A 31 -27.22 6.86 -5.23
CA TRP A 31 -26.18 6.48 -4.28
C TRP A 31 -25.22 7.65 -3.98
N ALA A 32 -24.83 8.40 -5.01
CA ALA A 32 -24.01 9.61 -4.84
C ALA A 32 -24.76 10.70 -4.04
N ALA A 33 -26.07 10.84 -4.23
CA ALA A 33 -26.90 11.82 -3.53
C ALA A 33 -27.16 11.48 -2.06
N VAL A 34 -27.15 10.19 -1.68
CA VAL A 34 -27.33 9.80 -0.27
C VAL A 34 -26.18 10.27 0.59
N GLY A 35 -24.97 10.41 0.03
CA GLY A 35 -23.78 10.93 0.69
C GLY A 35 -23.38 10.18 1.98
N PRO A 36 -22.13 10.31 2.43
CA PRO A 36 -21.78 9.89 3.78
C PRO A 36 -22.56 10.78 4.77
N ARG A 37 -23.42 10.15 5.58
CA ARG A 37 -24.19 10.83 6.63
C ARG A 37 -23.22 11.66 7.48
N PRO A 38 -23.44 12.98 7.66
CA PRO A 38 -22.54 13.80 8.47
C PRO A 38 -22.47 13.21 9.88
N ALA A 39 -21.24 13.04 10.37
CA ALA A 39 -21.00 12.48 11.70
C ALA A 39 -21.81 13.28 12.73
N ARG A 40 -22.69 12.58 13.48
CA ARG A 40 -23.44 13.19 14.58
C ARG A 40 -22.47 13.89 15.52
N GLY A 41 -22.75 15.16 15.81
CA GLY A 41 -21.94 15.99 16.70
C GLY A 41 -21.71 15.33 18.08
N PRO A 42 -20.64 15.75 18.79
CA PRO A 42 -20.23 15.13 20.03
C PRO A 42 -21.35 15.19 21.08
N SER A 43 -21.80 14.02 21.52
CA SER A 43 -22.74 13.89 22.64
C SER A 43 -22.01 14.21 23.95
N PRO A 44 -22.62 15.00 24.87
CA PRO A 44 -21.94 15.46 26.08
C PRO A 44 -21.65 14.30 27.04
N ALA A 45 -20.35 13.98 27.14
CA ALA A 45 -19.59 13.51 28.30
C ALA A 45 -20.28 12.55 29.30
N ALA A 46 -20.38 11.27 28.92
CA ALA A 46 -20.34 10.18 29.90
C ALA A 46 -18.87 9.82 30.20
N LYS A 47 -18.49 9.86 31.48
CA LYS A 47 -17.11 9.63 31.95
C LYS A 47 -16.62 8.21 31.62
N THR A 48 -15.45 8.17 30.98
CA THR A 48 -14.43 7.10 30.98
C THR A 48 -14.82 5.73 30.43
N ARG A 49 -15.27 5.67 29.18
CA ARG A 49 -14.97 4.55 28.27
C ARG A 49 -14.23 5.13 27.06
N GLY A 50 -13.20 4.42 26.57
CA GLY A 50 -12.30 4.93 25.52
C GLY A 50 -13.02 5.63 24.38
N SER A 51 -12.42 6.70 23.85
CA SER A 51 -12.97 7.39 22.69
C SER A 51 -12.95 6.48 21.46
N ARG A 52 -13.99 6.59 20.63
CA ARG A 52 -13.93 6.03 19.29
C ARG A 52 -12.97 6.87 18.46
N PRO A 53 -12.10 6.26 17.63
CA PRO A 53 -11.23 7.00 16.75
C PRO A 53 -12.06 7.81 15.75
N SER A 54 -11.51 8.93 15.29
CA SER A 54 -12.03 9.60 14.10
C SER A 54 -11.97 8.64 12.90
N PRO A 55 -12.85 8.80 11.89
CA PRO A 55 -12.70 8.08 10.63
C PRO A 55 -11.28 8.26 10.09
N PRO A 56 -10.63 7.20 9.58
CA PRO A 56 -9.27 7.31 9.12
C PRO A 56 -9.21 8.11 7.82
N SER A 57 -8.20 8.97 7.67
CA SER A 57 -7.91 9.71 6.44
C SER A 57 -6.72 9.11 5.67
N THR A 58 -5.92 8.27 6.34
CA THR A 58 -4.72 7.63 5.79
C THR A 58 -4.82 6.10 5.96
N ALA A 59 -4.47 5.36 4.91
CA ALA A 59 -4.36 3.91 4.97
C ALA A 59 -3.09 3.41 4.30
N GLY A 60 -2.45 2.41 4.90
CA GLY A 60 -1.44 1.60 4.25
C GLY A 60 -2.04 0.28 3.79
N VAL A 61 -1.59 -0.22 2.65
CA VAL A 61 -1.99 -1.48 2.03
C VAL A 61 -0.73 -2.27 1.76
N VAL A 62 -0.57 -3.41 2.43
CA VAL A 62 0.59 -4.28 2.31
C VAL A 62 0.22 -5.48 1.46
N PHE A 63 0.88 -5.65 0.31
CA PHE A 63 0.79 -6.85 -0.50
C PHE A 63 1.96 -7.78 -0.16
N ALA A 64 1.73 -8.67 0.81
CA ALA A 64 2.71 -9.61 1.36
C ALA A 64 2.70 -10.98 0.65
N GLU A 65 2.34 -11.03 -0.63
CA GLU A 65 2.37 -12.27 -1.40
C GLU A 65 3.82 -12.60 -1.81
N PRO A 66 4.29 -13.85 -1.59
CA PRO A 66 5.67 -14.23 -1.86
C PRO A 66 5.99 -14.35 -3.35
N GLU A 67 4.97 -14.47 -4.21
CA GLU A 67 5.16 -14.60 -5.65
C GLU A 67 4.96 -13.25 -6.35
N PRO A 68 6.02 -12.66 -6.92
CA PRO A 68 6.01 -11.31 -7.49
C PRO A 68 5.11 -11.17 -8.73
N HIS A 69 4.55 -12.27 -9.24
CA HIS A 69 3.67 -12.28 -10.40
C HIS A 69 2.17 -12.29 -10.04
N GLU A 70 1.82 -12.45 -8.76
CA GLU A 70 0.42 -12.57 -8.34
C GLU A 70 -0.24 -11.22 -7.99
N ILE A 71 0.54 -10.18 -7.67
CA ILE A 71 -0.02 -8.85 -7.41
C ILE A 71 -0.42 -8.21 -8.73
N SER A 72 -1.65 -8.50 -9.14
CA SER A 72 -2.25 -7.87 -10.32
C SER A 72 -2.32 -6.36 -10.10
N LEU A 73 -1.73 -5.59 -11.01
CA LEU A 73 -1.89 -4.12 -11.06
C LEU A 73 -3.35 -3.69 -11.02
N GLN A 74 -4.24 -4.52 -11.56
CA GLN A 74 -5.68 -4.29 -11.47
C GLN A 74 -6.16 -4.34 -10.01
N ARG A 75 -5.73 -5.34 -9.24
CA ARG A 75 -6.13 -5.47 -7.83
C ARG A 75 -5.58 -4.36 -6.96
N ALA A 76 -4.34 -3.95 -7.19
CA ALA A 76 -3.77 -2.79 -6.51
C ALA A 76 -4.57 -1.51 -6.81
N ALA A 77 -4.96 -1.29 -8.07
CA ALA A 77 -5.81 -0.18 -8.47
C ALA A 77 -7.21 -0.25 -7.84
N ASP A 78 -7.85 -1.42 -7.87
CA ASP A 78 -9.17 -1.66 -7.29
C ASP A 78 -9.17 -1.31 -5.79
N VAL A 79 -8.20 -1.82 -5.03
CA VAL A 79 -8.08 -1.57 -3.59
C VAL A 79 -7.85 -0.09 -3.30
N ALA A 80 -6.96 0.57 -4.04
CA ALA A 80 -6.73 2.01 -3.86
C ALA A 80 -7.99 2.84 -4.11
N LEU A 81 -8.79 2.47 -5.11
CA LEU A 81 -10.05 3.15 -5.42
C LEU A 81 -11.15 2.85 -4.41
N TRP A 82 -11.21 1.63 -3.86
CA TRP A 82 -12.12 1.33 -2.74
C TRP A 82 -11.77 2.16 -1.52
N CYS A 83 -10.48 2.28 -1.19
CA CYS A 83 -10.01 3.16 -0.12
C CYS A 83 -10.41 4.63 -0.38
N ALA A 84 -10.18 5.13 -1.59
CA ALA A 84 -10.54 6.48 -1.99
C ALA A 84 -12.05 6.75 -1.89
N GLY A 85 -12.87 5.79 -2.35
CA GLY A 85 -14.33 5.85 -2.30
C GLY A 85 -14.88 5.88 -0.88
N GLU A 86 -14.18 5.27 0.07
CA GLU A 86 -14.62 5.18 1.46
C GLU A 86 -14.22 6.40 2.33
N GLY A 87 -13.40 7.33 1.85
CA GLY A 87 -12.95 8.40 2.73
C GLY A 87 -11.46 8.67 2.79
N LEU A 88 -10.62 7.85 2.16
CA LEU A 88 -9.18 7.94 2.39
C LEU A 88 -8.55 8.94 1.41
N GLU A 89 -7.81 9.89 1.96
CA GLU A 89 -7.08 10.92 1.19
C GLU A 89 -5.69 10.45 0.80
N TYR A 90 -5.06 9.61 1.64
CA TYR A 90 -3.74 9.05 1.40
C TYR A 90 -3.78 7.54 1.47
N VAL A 91 -3.24 6.90 0.43
CA VAL A 91 -3.16 5.43 0.32
C VAL A 91 -1.71 5.03 0.03
N TYR A 92 -1.07 4.32 0.95
CA TYR A 92 0.28 3.77 0.77
C TYR A 92 0.19 2.33 0.30
N LEU A 93 0.44 2.06 -0.97
CA LEU A 93 0.53 0.69 -1.51
C LEU A 93 1.96 0.21 -1.37
N PHE A 94 2.19 -0.79 -0.52
CA PHE A 94 3.49 -1.40 -0.31
C PHE A 94 3.54 -2.78 -0.94
N ASP A 95 4.57 -2.99 -1.74
CA ASP A 95 4.93 -4.27 -2.34
C ASP A 95 6.43 -4.51 -2.10
N PRO A 96 6.82 -5.55 -1.34
CA PRO A 96 8.20 -5.80 -0.96
C PRO A 96 9.11 -5.98 -2.18
N ALA A 97 8.61 -6.53 -3.29
CA ALA A 97 9.37 -6.75 -4.51
C ALA A 97 9.55 -5.47 -5.35
N GLY A 98 8.83 -4.39 -5.02
CA GLY A 98 8.87 -3.14 -5.77
C GLY A 98 8.26 -3.22 -7.17
N CYS A 99 7.52 -4.28 -7.51
CA CYS A 99 6.85 -4.43 -8.79
C CYS A 99 5.81 -3.32 -9.01
N LEU A 100 5.03 -2.98 -7.99
CA LEU A 100 4.08 -1.86 -8.08
C LEU A 100 4.79 -0.52 -8.34
N LYS A 101 5.92 -0.28 -7.66
CA LYS A 101 6.74 0.93 -7.84
C LYS A 101 7.30 1.02 -9.25
N GLY A 102 7.84 -0.09 -9.80
CA GLY A 102 8.31 -0.16 -11.19
C GLY A 102 7.19 0.03 -12.24
N ALA A 103 5.96 -0.32 -11.89
CA ALA A 103 4.78 -0.19 -12.74
C ALA A 103 3.95 1.08 -12.50
N ALA A 104 4.49 2.08 -11.79
CA ALA A 104 3.76 3.30 -11.40
C ALA A 104 2.99 3.99 -12.55
N PRO A 105 3.57 4.18 -13.76
CA PRO A 105 2.86 4.82 -14.87
C PRO A 105 1.65 4.00 -15.36
N LEU A 106 1.76 2.66 -15.35
CA LEU A 106 0.67 1.77 -15.73
C LEU A 106 -0.44 1.78 -14.69
N LEU A 107 -0.07 1.78 -13.41
CA LEU A 107 -1.03 1.89 -12.31
C LEU A 107 -1.78 3.23 -12.36
N ALA A 108 -1.08 4.34 -12.59
CA ALA A 108 -1.70 5.65 -12.74
C ALA A 108 -2.70 5.69 -13.90
N ARG A 109 -2.34 5.14 -15.07
CA ARG A 109 -3.28 5.02 -16.20
C ARG A 109 -4.51 4.19 -15.85
N ARG A 110 -4.34 3.06 -15.15
CA ARG A 110 -5.47 2.22 -14.70
C ARG A 110 -6.38 2.94 -13.71
N LEU A 111 -5.80 3.63 -12.74
CA LEU A 111 -6.53 4.44 -11.77
C LEU A 111 -7.36 5.52 -12.46
N CYS A 112 -6.77 6.27 -13.40
CA CYS A 112 -7.49 7.30 -14.15
C CYS A 112 -8.58 6.73 -15.10
N ALA A 113 -8.37 5.54 -15.66
CA ALA A 113 -9.32 4.89 -16.54
C ALA A 113 -10.48 4.20 -15.80
N HIS A 114 -10.37 4.02 -14.49
CA HIS A 114 -11.37 3.28 -13.73
C HIS A 114 -12.65 4.11 -13.51
N PRO A 115 -13.86 3.57 -13.72
CA PRO A 115 -15.11 4.31 -13.55
C PRO A 115 -15.28 4.94 -12.16
N ALA A 116 -14.87 4.23 -11.11
CA ALA A 116 -14.90 4.73 -9.73
C ALA A 116 -13.96 5.92 -9.46
N ALA A 117 -13.06 6.28 -10.38
CA ALA A 117 -12.23 7.47 -10.28
C ALA A 117 -12.95 8.76 -10.71
N ALA A 118 -14.16 8.66 -11.26
CA ALA A 118 -14.94 9.82 -11.65
C ALA A 118 -15.16 10.76 -10.45
N GLY A 119 -14.72 12.01 -10.58
CA GLY A 119 -14.80 13.03 -9.52
C GLY A 119 -13.61 13.07 -8.55
N LEU A 120 -12.62 12.20 -8.71
CA LEU A 120 -11.38 12.21 -7.92
C LEU A 120 -10.25 12.94 -8.66
N GLU A 121 -9.45 13.73 -7.94
CA GLU A 121 -8.13 14.19 -8.38
C GLU A 121 -7.08 13.20 -7.83
N LEU A 122 -6.72 12.20 -8.65
CA LEU A 122 -5.75 11.17 -8.27
C LEU A 122 -4.31 11.62 -8.54
N ARG A 123 -3.43 11.46 -7.55
CA ARG A 123 -1.98 11.62 -7.68
C ARG A 123 -1.29 10.32 -7.32
N VAL A 124 -0.39 9.83 -8.17
CA VAL A 124 0.37 8.60 -7.92
C VAL A 124 1.84 8.96 -7.81
N LEU A 125 2.47 8.57 -6.70
CA LEU A 125 3.86 8.88 -6.37
C LEU A 125 4.62 7.57 -6.16
N ALA A 126 5.77 7.41 -6.81
CA ALA A 126 6.63 6.24 -6.65
C ALA A 126 7.71 6.53 -5.60
N GLY A 127 7.74 5.72 -4.54
CA GLY A 127 8.59 5.92 -3.38
C GLY A 127 8.24 7.19 -2.59
N TRP A 128 9.19 7.62 -1.79
CA TRP A 128 9.16 8.92 -1.15
C TRP A 128 9.82 9.95 -2.07
N PRO A 129 9.10 11.02 -2.49
CA PRO A 129 9.56 11.90 -3.57
C PRO A 129 10.93 12.52 -3.31
N GLY A 130 11.28 12.79 -2.04
CA GLY A 130 12.61 13.33 -1.71
C GLY A 130 13.72 12.27 -1.59
N LEU A 131 13.41 11.03 -1.17
CA LEU A 131 14.45 10.02 -0.91
C LEU A 131 15.12 9.53 -2.19
N ALA A 132 14.38 9.49 -3.31
CA ALA A 132 14.99 9.15 -4.60
C ALA A 132 16.05 10.18 -5.02
N ALA A 133 15.79 11.47 -4.78
CA ALA A 133 16.75 12.54 -5.06
C ALA A 133 17.96 12.45 -4.09
N ALA A 134 17.70 12.28 -2.79
CA ALA A 134 18.76 12.14 -1.80
C ALA A 134 19.66 10.92 -2.07
N ALA A 135 19.09 9.77 -2.44
CA ALA A 135 19.84 8.57 -2.79
C ALA A 135 20.70 8.76 -4.04
N ALA A 136 20.17 9.44 -5.08
CA ALA A 136 20.94 9.76 -6.28
C ALA A 136 22.14 10.68 -5.96
N THR A 137 21.95 11.68 -5.10
CA THR A 137 23.02 12.57 -4.64
C THR A 137 24.06 11.81 -3.82
N ALA A 138 23.64 10.94 -2.89
CA ALA A 138 24.55 10.12 -2.09
C ALA A 138 25.37 9.15 -2.96
N ALA A 139 24.75 8.51 -3.96
CA ALA A 139 25.44 7.63 -4.90
C ALA A 139 26.47 8.40 -5.76
N ALA A 140 26.12 9.60 -6.23
CA ALA A 140 27.05 10.47 -6.97
C ALA A 140 28.24 10.94 -6.11
N ALA A 141 28.00 11.26 -4.83
CA ALA A 141 29.04 11.62 -3.88
C ALA A 141 29.99 10.44 -3.60
N ALA A 142 29.45 9.24 -3.39
CA ALA A 142 30.25 8.03 -3.19
C ALA A 142 31.09 7.67 -4.42
N ALA A 143 30.54 7.79 -5.63
CA ALA A 143 31.28 7.59 -6.88
C ALA A 143 32.43 8.59 -7.05
N SER A 144 32.25 9.84 -6.62
CA SER A 144 33.28 10.87 -6.67
C SER A 144 34.43 10.61 -5.70
N GLN A 145 34.14 10.05 -4.52
CA GLN A 145 35.17 9.65 -3.54
C GLN A 145 35.98 8.45 -4.04
N ALA A 146 35.34 7.48 -4.71
CA ALA A 146 36.02 6.29 -5.25
C ALA A 146 36.96 6.62 -6.42
N GLY A 147 36.71 7.67 -7.19
CA GLY A 147 37.55 8.08 -8.32
C GLY A 147 38.84 8.83 -7.94
N GLY A 148 38.99 9.27 -6.69
CA GLY A 148 40.10 10.10 -6.23
C GLY A 148 41.39 9.34 -5.85
N GLU A 149 41.29 8.05 -5.52
CA GLU A 149 42.43 7.31 -4.96
C GLU A 149 43.34 6.62 -6.01
N THR A 150 42.94 6.55 -7.28
CA THR A 150 43.74 5.86 -8.32
C THR A 150 44.66 6.75 -9.16
N ALA A 151 44.69 8.07 -8.94
CA ALA A 151 45.39 9.00 -9.84
C ALA A 151 46.87 9.31 -9.51
N THR A 152 47.46 8.79 -8.42
CA THR A 152 48.80 9.24 -7.95
C THR A 152 49.90 8.19 -8.06
N GLN A 153 49.69 7.04 -8.72
CA GLN A 153 50.71 5.98 -8.80
C GLN A 153 51.10 5.56 -10.23
N GLN A 154 51.18 6.50 -11.16
CA GLN A 154 51.75 6.22 -12.49
C GLN A 154 52.44 7.44 -13.11
N GLN A 155 53.36 8.06 -12.36
CA GLN A 155 54.28 9.06 -12.95
C GLN A 155 55.69 8.93 -12.37
N ALA A 156 56.28 7.74 -12.49
CA ALA A 156 57.72 7.57 -12.33
C ALA A 156 58.23 6.46 -13.26
N GLY A 157 58.88 6.86 -14.35
CA GLY A 157 59.84 6.01 -15.06
C GLY A 157 59.45 5.57 -16.47
N SER A 158 59.81 6.37 -17.48
CA SER A 158 60.72 5.89 -18.54
C SER A 158 61.11 7.03 -19.48
N LYS A 159 62.32 7.56 -19.27
CA LYS A 159 63.11 8.15 -20.35
C LYS A 159 63.76 6.99 -21.10
N GLY A 160 63.26 6.69 -22.29
CA GLY A 160 63.84 5.68 -23.19
C GLY A 160 63.66 6.13 -24.63
N ALA A 161 64.71 6.73 -25.19
CA ALA A 161 64.82 7.00 -26.61
C ALA A 161 64.69 5.70 -27.41
N LEU A 162 63.91 5.68 -28.50
CA LEU A 162 64.14 4.68 -29.54
C LEU A 162 63.80 5.20 -30.95
N ARG A 163 64.77 4.93 -31.82
CA ARG A 163 64.86 5.22 -33.25
C ARG A 163 63.72 4.61 -34.06
N ARG A 164 63.35 5.31 -35.14
CA ARG A 164 62.75 4.71 -36.35
C ARG A 164 63.75 3.75 -37.01
N PRO A 165 63.27 2.62 -37.55
CA PRO A 165 63.70 2.24 -38.89
C PRO A 165 62.53 1.88 -39.81
N HIS A 166 62.74 2.17 -41.09
CA HIS A 166 61.92 1.74 -42.21
C HIS A 166 62.11 0.25 -42.53
N ALA A 167 61.01 -0.38 -42.93
CA ALA A 167 60.84 -1.43 -43.94
C ALA A 167 61.75 -2.68 -43.92
N ASN A 168 61.15 -3.86 -43.78
CA ASN A 168 61.11 -4.84 -44.88
C ASN A 168 60.18 -6.01 -44.55
N GLY A 169 59.56 -6.55 -45.61
CA GLY A 169 58.47 -7.51 -45.55
C GLY A 169 58.83 -8.86 -44.95
N ALA A 170 57.84 -9.46 -44.28
CA ALA A 170 57.77 -10.87 -43.99
C ALA A 170 56.30 -11.29 -43.94
N ALA A 171 56.04 -12.49 -44.44
CA ALA A 171 54.74 -13.06 -44.79
C ALA A 171 53.65 -12.92 -43.71
N ALA A 172 52.45 -12.55 -44.17
CA ALA A 172 51.22 -12.65 -43.41
C ALA A 172 50.88 -14.13 -43.14
N ILE A 173 50.81 -14.48 -41.85
CA ILE A 173 50.32 -15.74 -41.28
C ILE A 173 49.18 -15.35 -40.32
N PRO A 174 48.08 -16.13 -40.21
CA PRO A 174 46.74 -15.59 -40.07
C PRO A 174 46.40 -15.22 -38.61
N GLN A 175 46.06 -13.94 -38.39
CA GLN A 175 45.56 -13.42 -37.11
C GLN A 175 44.27 -14.11 -36.62
N GLU A 176 43.52 -14.74 -37.51
CA GLU A 176 42.24 -15.39 -37.20
C GLU A 176 42.40 -16.58 -36.24
N GLN A 177 43.47 -17.38 -36.40
CA GLN A 177 43.69 -18.56 -35.55
C GLN A 177 44.15 -18.20 -34.12
N ALA A 178 44.75 -17.02 -33.93
CA ALA A 178 45.13 -16.55 -32.60
C ALA A 178 43.91 -16.07 -31.79
N GLN A 179 42.95 -15.41 -32.46
CA GLN A 179 41.72 -14.95 -31.82
C GLN A 179 40.79 -16.10 -31.45
N GLU A 180 40.67 -17.13 -32.29
CA GLU A 180 39.87 -18.32 -31.95
C GLU A 180 40.42 -19.06 -30.73
N GLN A 181 41.75 -19.17 -30.59
CA GLN A 181 42.35 -19.83 -29.43
C GLN A 181 42.16 -19.04 -28.12
N GLU A 182 42.19 -17.70 -28.19
CA GLU A 182 41.96 -16.85 -27.02
C GLU A 182 40.49 -16.93 -26.58
N GLN A 183 39.56 -16.90 -27.52
CA GLN A 183 38.11 -17.03 -27.23
C GLN A 183 37.75 -18.43 -26.69
N GLU A 184 38.40 -19.49 -27.19
CA GLU A 184 38.21 -20.84 -26.65
C GLU A 184 38.77 -20.97 -25.22
N GLN A 185 39.89 -20.29 -24.91
CA GLN A 185 40.42 -20.26 -23.54
C GLN A 185 39.52 -19.46 -22.58
N GLU A 186 38.94 -18.35 -23.02
CA GLU A 186 37.96 -17.60 -22.21
C GLU A 186 36.70 -18.43 -21.94
N ASN A 187 36.17 -19.13 -22.95
CA ASN A 187 35.02 -20.02 -22.77
C ASN A 187 35.33 -21.18 -21.80
N LYS A 188 36.54 -21.73 -21.84
CA LYS A 188 37.00 -22.75 -20.86
C LYS A 188 37.13 -22.19 -19.45
N ARG A 189 37.55 -20.92 -19.30
CA ARG A 189 37.60 -20.25 -17.97
C ARG A 189 36.20 -19.94 -17.43
N GLY A 190 35.30 -19.43 -18.29
CA GLY A 190 33.92 -19.13 -17.89
C GLY A 190 33.15 -20.37 -17.44
N SER A 191 33.27 -21.47 -18.17
CA SER A 191 32.61 -22.74 -17.80
C SER A 191 33.13 -23.35 -16.51
N ALA A 192 34.44 -23.25 -16.22
CA ALA A 192 35.01 -23.69 -14.95
C ALA A 192 34.52 -22.85 -13.76
N SER A 193 34.37 -21.53 -13.94
CA SER A 193 33.85 -20.63 -12.90
C SER A 193 32.40 -20.94 -12.54
N ILE A 194 31.55 -21.15 -13.55
CA ILE A 194 30.13 -21.48 -13.33
C ILE A 194 29.98 -22.84 -12.62
N ALA A 195 30.83 -23.82 -12.96
CA ALA A 195 30.82 -25.12 -12.29
C ALA A 195 31.27 -25.03 -10.82
N ALA A 196 32.24 -24.17 -10.50
CA ALA A 196 32.69 -23.93 -9.14
C ALA A 196 31.62 -23.24 -8.28
N GLU A 197 30.96 -22.21 -8.81
CA GLU A 197 29.86 -21.51 -8.14
C GLU A 197 28.65 -22.43 -7.89
N ALA A 198 28.32 -23.30 -8.85
CA ALA A 198 27.25 -24.28 -8.69
C ALA A 198 27.55 -25.32 -7.60
N ALA A 199 28.82 -25.72 -7.45
CA ALA A 199 29.25 -26.64 -6.39
C ALA A 199 29.16 -25.99 -5.01
N GLU A 200 29.59 -24.72 -4.89
CA GLU A 200 29.52 -23.96 -3.62
C GLU A 200 28.07 -23.69 -3.20
N GLN A 201 27.19 -23.33 -4.15
CA GLN A 201 25.76 -23.18 -3.87
C GLN A 201 25.12 -24.48 -3.38
N LYS A 202 25.52 -25.63 -3.93
CA LYS A 202 24.99 -26.93 -3.50
C LYS A 202 25.41 -27.26 -2.06
N ASP A 203 26.64 -26.92 -1.68
CA ASP A 203 27.15 -27.15 -0.33
C ASP A 203 26.46 -26.22 0.70
N GLN A 204 26.14 -24.98 0.33
CA GLN A 204 25.37 -24.06 1.18
C GLN A 204 23.89 -24.45 1.32
N GLN A 205 23.29 -25.16 0.35
CA GLN A 205 21.88 -25.56 0.40
C GLN A 205 21.61 -26.76 1.31
N LEU A 206 22.57 -27.67 1.49
CA LEU A 206 22.40 -28.88 2.31
C LEU A 206 22.12 -28.59 3.80
N PRO A 207 22.85 -27.68 4.48
CA PRO A 207 22.56 -27.31 5.87
C PRO A 207 21.17 -26.68 6.02
N ARG A 208 20.77 -25.80 5.08
CA ARG A 208 19.46 -25.14 5.08
C ARG A 208 18.32 -26.14 4.93
N ARG A 209 18.48 -27.17 4.07
CA ARG A 209 17.51 -28.27 3.94
C ARG A 209 17.39 -29.08 5.22
N ARG A 210 18.51 -29.44 5.87
CA ARG A 210 18.49 -30.16 7.16
C ARG A 210 17.79 -29.34 8.26
N GLN A 211 18.07 -28.04 8.34
CA GLN A 211 17.46 -27.15 9.32
C GLN A 211 15.93 -27.04 9.13
N ARG A 212 15.46 -26.90 7.88
CA ARG A 212 14.01 -26.88 7.58
C ARG A 212 13.33 -28.20 7.93
N GLN A 213 13.98 -29.33 7.65
CA GLN A 213 13.44 -30.65 7.97
C GLN A 213 13.33 -30.86 9.50
N GLN A 214 14.32 -30.38 10.26
CA GLN A 214 14.29 -30.43 11.73
C GLN A 214 13.19 -29.54 12.31
N GLN A 215 12.98 -28.32 11.76
CA GLN A 215 11.86 -27.46 12.18
C GLN A 215 10.49 -28.09 11.90
N GLN A 216 10.30 -28.71 10.74
CA GLN A 216 9.04 -29.41 10.43
C GLN A 216 8.77 -30.56 11.40
N GLN A 217 9.80 -31.33 11.76
CA GLN A 217 9.65 -32.42 12.72
C GLN A 217 9.31 -31.92 14.14
N GLN A 218 9.87 -30.79 14.56
CA GLN A 218 9.50 -30.15 15.83
C GLN A 218 8.04 -29.66 15.84
N GLN A 219 7.55 -29.12 14.73
CA GLN A 219 6.15 -28.68 14.60
C GLN A 219 5.18 -29.86 14.67
N GLN A 220 5.49 -30.97 13.98
CA GLN A 220 4.68 -32.20 14.03
C GLN A 220 4.67 -32.83 15.43
N ASN A 221 5.82 -32.86 16.11
CA ASN A 221 5.90 -33.37 17.48
C ASN A 221 5.13 -32.45 18.45
N GLY A 222 5.19 -31.13 18.24
CA GLY A 222 4.44 -30.15 19.02
C GLY A 222 2.92 -30.29 18.84
N SER A 223 2.44 -30.51 17.62
CA SER A 223 1.00 -30.69 17.37
C SER A 223 0.46 -31.96 18.03
N HIS A 224 1.17 -33.08 17.91
CA HIS A 224 0.77 -34.34 18.57
C HIS A 224 0.81 -34.24 20.10
N ALA A 225 1.78 -33.52 20.67
CA ALA A 225 1.83 -33.30 22.12
C ALA A 225 0.63 -32.46 22.60
N TRP A 226 0.23 -31.45 21.82
CA TRP A 226 -0.91 -30.59 22.16
C TRP A 226 -2.25 -31.33 22.07
N GLU A 227 -2.39 -32.22 21.08
CA GLU A 227 -3.59 -33.04 20.90
C GLU A 227 -3.76 -34.06 22.04
N LYS A 228 -2.67 -34.71 22.48
CA LYS A 228 -2.68 -35.55 23.69
C LYS A 228 -3.05 -34.77 24.96
N LEU A 229 -2.63 -33.51 25.06
CA LEU A 229 -2.95 -32.67 26.21
C LEU A 229 -4.45 -32.35 26.25
N LYS A 230 -5.07 -32.08 25.10
CA LYS A 230 -6.52 -31.88 24.97
C LYS A 230 -7.29 -33.12 25.38
N ASP A 231 -6.92 -34.29 24.87
CA ASP A 231 -7.59 -35.55 25.20
C ASP A 231 -7.51 -35.85 26.71
N THR A 232 -6.34 -35.58 27.31
CA THR A 232 -6.13 -35.75 28.76
C THR A 232 -6.96 -34.75 29.57
N GLN A 233 -7.10 -33.50 29.09
CA GLN A 233 -7.91 -32.48 29.76
C GLN A 233 -9.41 -32.77 29.64
N GLN A 234 -9.85 -33.34 28.51
CA GLN A 234 -11.23 -33.71 28.26
C GLN A 234 -11.65 -34.95 29.07
N GLN A 235 -10.74 -35.90 29.32
CA GLN A 235 -10.96 -37.01 30.25
C GLN A 235 -10.99 -36.59 31.73
N ARG A 236 -10.43 -35.44 32.10
CA ARG A 236 -10.41 -34.94 33.49
C ARG A 236 -11.56 -34.00 33.85
N GLN A 237 -12.60 -33.87 33.01
CA GLN A 237 -13.86 -33.27 33.46
C GLN A 237 -14.80 -34.38 33.96
N PRO A 238 -14.79 -34.72 35.27
CA PRO A 238 -15.84 -35.56 35.83
C PRO A 238 -17.17 -34.83 35.71
N ASP A 239 -18.22 -35.59 35.38
CA ASP A 239 -19.62 -35.17 35.32
C ASP A 239 -20.04 -34.38 36.57
N GLN A 240 -19.81 -33.08 36.58
CA GLN A 240 -20.46 -32.16 37.51
C GLN A 240 -21.86 -31.86 36.99
N ARG A 241 -22.71 -32.89 36.99
CA ARG A 241 -24.17 -32.69 36.99
C ARG A 241 -24.54 -32.15 38.36
N CYS A 242 -24.57 -30.82 38.46
CA CYS A 242 -25.13 -30.11 39.59
C CYS A 242 -26.58 -30.54 39.80
N HIS A 243 -26.82 -31.34 40.83
CA HIS A 243 -28.14 -31.52 41.43
C HIS A 243 -28.65 -30.16 41.90
N THR A 244 -29.69 -29.63 41.24
CA THR A 244 -30.51 -28.56 41.80
C THR A 244 -31.52 -29.18 42.79
N PRO A 245 -31.59 -28.71 44.05
CA PRO A 245 -32.63 -29.15 44.97
C PRO A 245 -33.93 -28.38 44.66
N ASN A 246 -34.85 -29.00 43.93
CA ASN A 246 -36.19 -28.48 43.74
C ASN A 246 -37.01 -28.64 45.03
N GLY A 247 -37.35 -27.50 45.63
CA GLY A 247 -38.29 -27.38 46.73
C GLY A 247 -39.71 -27.77 46.30
N ARG A 248 -40.31 -28.67 47.08
CA ARG A 248 -41.69 -29.13 47.01
C ARG A 248 -42.68 -27.99 47.32
N LYS A 249 -43.78 -27.93 46.57
CA LYS A 249 -45.11 -27.59 47.11
C LYS A 249 -46.14 -28.56 46.50
N PRO A 250 -46.96 -29.25 47.32
CA PRO A 250 -48.04 -30.08 46.84
C PRO A 250 -49.35 -29.29 46.77
N GLY A 251 -50.16 -29.56 45.75
CA GLY A 251 -51.52 -29.03 45.66
C GLY A 251 -52.27 -29.67 44.51
N ALA A 252 -53.19 -30.58 44.86
CA ALA A 252 -54.41 -31.03 44.17
C ALA A 252 -54.40 -31.02 42.62
N GLY A 253 -54.63 -32.13 41.91
CA GLY A 253 -55.64 -33.15 42.18
C GLY A 253 -56.82 -32.95 41.22
N ALA A 254 -57.04 -33.96 40.37
CA ALA A 254 -58.20 -34.24 39.52
C ALA A 254 -58.37 -33.53 38.15
N GLY A 255 -58.63 -34.36 37.13
CA GLY A 255 -59.38 -34.02 35.92
C GLY A 255 -58.62 -34.29 34.62
N GLN A 256 -58.68 -35.51 34.07
CA GLN A 256 -59.63 -35.97 33.04
C GLN A 256 -59.19 -35.72 31.57
N GLN A 257 -59.18 -36.82 30.83
CA GLN A 257 -59.72 -36.97 29.47
C GLN A 257 -58.94 -36.44 28.25
N GLN A 258 -58.26 -37.38 27.56
CA GLN A 258 -58.60 -37.85 26.21
C GLN A 258 -58.99 -36.77 25.16
N GLN A 259 -58.19 -36.62 24.09
CA GLN A 259 -58.56 -36.98 22.70
C GLN A 259 -57.67 -36.32 21.62
N ASN A 260 -57.54 -37.08 20.54
CA ASN A 260 -56.96 -36.77 19.24
C ASN A 260 -57.67 -35.61 18.50
N GLY A 261 -56.98 -35.06 17.49
CA GLY A 261 -57.59 -34.33 16.36
C GLY A 261 -56.78 -33.08 16.00
N SER A 262 -55.95 -33.09 14.95
CA SER A 262 -56.29 -32.90 13.53
C SER A 262 -56.96 -31.54 13.20
N GLY A 263 -56.19 -30.68 12.51
CA GLY A 263 -56.70 -29.96 11.33
C GLY A 263 -56.97 -28.45 11.45
N ARG A 264 -56.66 -27.80 10.31
CA ARG A 264 -57.22 -26.57 9.71
C ARG A 264 -56.57 -25.20 9.95
N THR A 265 -55.84 -24.77 8.92
CA THR A 265 -56.13 -23.62 8.03
C THR A 265 -57.04 -22.48 8.53
N GLN A 266 -56.49 -21.25 8.54
CA GLN A 266 -57.14 -19.97 8.17
C GLN A 266 -56.05 -19.11 7.50
N ALA A 267 -56.07 -18.62 6.25
CA ALA A 267 -57.08 -17.99 5.39
C ALA A 267 -57.53 -16.58 5.83
N ARG A 268 -56.94 -15.58 5.13
CA ARG A 268 -57.51 -14.29 4.68
C ARG A 268 -58.03 -13.29 5.72
N ALA A 269 -57.45 -12.08 5.67
CA ALA A 269 -58.20 -10.83 5.79
C ALA A 269 -57.82 -9.89 4.63
N ARG A 270 -58.83 -9.53 3.83
CA ARG A 270 -58.82 -8.49 2.80
C ARG A 270 -59.06 -7.14 3.47
N GLN A 271 -58.38 -6.08 3.04
CA GLN A 271 -58.78 -4.70 3.29
C GLN A 271 -59.41 -4.09 2.02
N PRO A 272 -60.49 -3.30 2.13
CA PRO A 272 -61.18 -2.71 0.99
C PRO A 272 -60.67 -1.31 0.62
N ALA A 273 -60.93 -0.97 -0.64
CA ALA A 273 -60.76 0.32 -1.28
C ALA A 273 -61.87 1.33 -0.92
N GLY A 274 -61.56 2.63 -1.03
CA GLY A 274 -62.55 3.72 -1.01
C GLY A 274 -61.91 5.11 -1.15
N ALA A 275 -62.13 5.75 -2.31
CA ALA A 275 -61.71 7.08 -2.77
C ALA A 275 -62.45 8.24 -2.02
N PRO A 276 -62.41 9.56 -2.40
CA PRO A 276 -61.81 10.22 -3.58
C PRO A 276 -61.10 11.57 -3.32
N ALA A 277 -60.59 12.14 -4.44
CA ALA A 277 -59.93 13.43 -4.60
C ALA A 277 -60.76 14.66 -4.19
N PRO A 278 -60.12 15.85 -4.14
CA PRO A 278 -60.50 16.84 -5.14
C PRO A 278 -59.33 17.58 -5.81
N ALA A 279 -59.67 18.12 -6.98
CA ALA A 279 -58.88 18.93 -7.88
C ALA A 279 -58.40 20.25 -7.26
N GLY A 280 -57.23 20.72 -7.71
CA GLY A 280 -56.74 22.05 -7.37
C GLY A 280 -55.45 22.42 -8.10
N ALA A 281 -55.61 23.34 -9.07
CA ALA A 281 -54.67 24.37 -9.49
C ALA A 281 -53.30 23.97 -10.11
N HIS A 282 -53.24 24.21 -11.42
CA HIS A 282 -52.02 24.45 -12.17
C HIS A 282 -51.26 25.68 -11.62
N ALA A 283 -50.09 25.46 -11.04
CA ALA A 283 -49.06 26.48 -10.90
C ALA A 283 -47.79 25.94 -11.57
N GLY A 284 -47.45 26.53 -12.72
CA GLY A 284 -46.22 26.26 -13.45
C GLY A 284 -45.03 26.59 -12.56
N THR A 285 -44.47 25.56 -11.93
CA THR A 285 -43.22 25.67 -11.20
C THR A 285 -42.13 25.56 -12.23
N ALA A 286 -41.54 26.70 -12.61
CA ALA A 286 -40.30 26.73 -13.34
C ALA A 286 -39.27 25.93 -12.52
N VAL A 287 -38.96 24.71 -12.95
CA VAL A 287 -37.82 23.95 -12.49
C VAL A 287 -36.61 24.76 -12.95
N ALA A 288 -36.19 25.71 -12.12
CA ALA A 288 -34.89 26.33 -12.25
C ALA A 288 -33.90 25.17 -12.28
N ALA A 289 -33.33 24.90 -13.45
CA ALA A 289 -32.21 24.00 -13.61
C ALA A 289 -31.13 24.54 -12.68
N ALA A 290 -31.05 23.98 -11.47
CA ALA A 290 -30.01 24.29 -10.53
C ALA A 290 -28.73 23.95 -11.25
N VAL A 291 -28.01 24.99 -11.67
CA VAL A 291 -26.67 24.87 -12.23
C VAL A 291 -25.87 24.18 -11.12
N ALA A 292 -25.72 22.87 -11.25
CA ALA A 292 -25.02 22.05 -10.29
C ALA A 292 -23.62 22.64 -10.19
N GLN A 293 -23.34 23.33 -9.09
CA GLN A 293 -22.00 23.83 -8.85
C GLN A 293 -21.07 22.62 -8.89
N PRO A 294 -19.98 22.68 -9.66
CA PRO A 294 -19.04 21.59 -9.74
C PRO A 294 -18.58 21.28 -8.31
N THR A 295 -18.98 20.12 -7.80
CA THR A 295 -18.58 19.65 -6.48
C THR A 295 -17.05 19.61 -6.49
N ALA A 296 -16.43 20.22 -5.48
CA ALA A 296 -14.98 20.27 -5.37
C ALA A 296 -14.43 18.84 -5.49
N ARG A 297 -13.57 18.62 -6.50
CA ARG A 297 -13.00 17.30 -6.74
C ARG A 297 -12.20 16.88 -5.52
N ARG A 298 -12.44 15.66 -5.07
CA ARG A 298 -11.73 15.11 -3.92
C ARG A 298 -10.33 14.69 -4.36
N ARG A 299 -9.30 15.23 -3.71
CA ARG A 299 -7.91 14.83 -3.97
C ARG A 299 -7.58 13.54 -3.21
N VAL A 300 -6.94 12.61 -3.89
CA VAL A 300 -6.41 11.37 -3.30
C VAL A 300 -4.99 11.14 -3.79
N THR A 301 -4.08 10.90 -2.86
CA THR A 301 -2.66 10.64 -3.14
C THR A 301 -2.35 9.17 -2.86
N VAL A 302 -1.83 8.47 -3.86
CA VAL A 302 -1.42 7.07 -3.79
C VAL A 302 0.11 7.01 -3.84
N HIS A 303 0.72 6.56 -2.75
CA HIS A 303 2.16 6.34 -2.66
C HIS A 303 2.48 4.87 -2.92
N LEU A 304 3.47 4.59 -3.75
CA LEU A 304 3.92 3.22 -4.08
C LEU A 304 5.25 2.97 -3.39
N LEU A 305 5.25 2.12 -2.38
CA LEU A 305 6.39 1.84 -1.53
C LEU A 305 6.91 0.42 -1.78
N SER A 306 8.19 0.23 -1.49
CA SER A 306 8.87 -1.05 -1.57
C SER A 306 9.78 -1.30 -0.38
N ALA A 307 10.33 -2.52 -0.28
CA ALA A 307 11.31 -2.83 0.75
C ALA A 307 12.54 -1.90 0.69
N GLU A 308 12.93 -1.44 -0.51
CA GLU A 308 14.02 -0.48 -0.70
C GLU A 308 13.73 0.87 -0.03
N ASP A 309 12.48 1.35 -0.11
CA ASP A 309 12.05 2.60 0.54
C ASP A 309 11.99 2.49 2.07
N SER A 310 11.95 1.26 2.56
CA SER A 310 11.86 0.93 3.99
C SER A 310 13.22 0.58 4.57
N ALA A 311 14.23 0.41 3.72
CA ALA A 311 15.55 -0.01 4.13
C ALA A 311 16.20 1.11 4.96
N ALA A 312 16.64 0.74 6.16
CA ALA A 312 17.35 1.62 7.08
C ALA A 312 18.50 2.40 6.44
N PRO A 313 19.28 1.90 5.46
CA PRO A 313 20.34 2.68 4.81
C PRO A 313 19.83 3.90 4.04
N ALA A 314 18.66 3.82 3.39
CA ALA A 314 18.10 4.96 2.65
C ALA A 314 17.60 6.05 3.60
N LEU A 315 16.94 5.65 4.69
CA LEU A 315 16.56 6.57 5.77
C LEU A 315 17.79 7.09 6.52
N ALA A 316 18.75 6.24 6.84
CA ALA A 316 19.98 6.65 7.52
C ALA A 316 20.79 7.59 6.64
N ALA A 317 20.96 7.32 5.34
CA ALA A 317 21.62 8.24 4.41
C ALA A 317 20.91 9.60 4.31
N ALA A 318 19.58 9.61 4.45
CA ALA A 318 18.79 10.85 4.51
C ALA A 318 18.90 11.59 5.85
N LEU A 319 19.14 10.86 6.95
CA LEU A 319 19.31 11.42 8.29
C LEU A 319 20.76 11.81 8.58
N MET A 320 21.73 11.23 7.87
CA MET A 320 23.12 11.63 7.96
C MET A 320 23.27 12.99 7.28
N PRO A 321 23.84 13.99 7.96
CA PRO A 321 24.13 15.27 7.34
C PRO A 321 25.00 15.00 6.11
N ALA A 322 24.60 15.50 4.94
CA ALA A 322 25.46 15.48 3.76
C ALA A 322 26.81 16.07 4.19
N PRO A 323 27.94 15.39 3.92
CA PRO A 323 29.24 15.93 4.30
C PRO A 323 29.29 17.33 3.70
N ALA A 324 29.42 18.35 4.56
CA ALA A 324 29.51 19.73 4.11
C ALA A 324 30.57 19.73 3.02
N ALA A 325 30.15 19.94 1.77
CA ALA A 325 31.07 19.98 0.65
C ALA A 325 32.05 21.08 1.04
N ALA A 326 33.24 20.67 1.48
CA ALA A 326 34.29 21.62 1.80
C ALA A 326 34.47 22.38 0.49
N CYS A 327 34.01 23.63 0.46
CA CYS A 327 34.30 24.55 -0.62
C CYS A 327 35.81 24.69 -0.64
N LEU A 328 36.48 23.78 -1.35
CA LEU A 328 37.84 23.93 -1.81
C LEU A 328 37.78 24.90 -2.99
N ASP A 329 37.44 26.16 -2.69
CA ASP A 329 37.68 27.26 -3.61
C ASP A 329 38.67 28.22 -2.96
N PRO A 330 39.98 28.08 -3.27
CA PRO A 330 40.94 29.12 -3.03
C PRO A 330 40.79 30.18 -4.13
N CYS A 331 39.85 31.11 -4.00
CA CYS A 331 39.90 32.32 -4.83
C CYS A 331 39.37 33.55 -4.09
N ALA A 332 40.28 34.13 -3.30
CA ALA A 332 40.19 35.52 -2.89
C ALA A 332 40.48 36.42 -4.10
N CYS A 333 39.43 36.88 -4.79
CA CYS A 333 39.55 38.02 -5.70
C CYS A 333 38.40 38.99 -5.44
N ALA A 334 38.72 40.05 -4.69
CA ALA A 334 37.85 41.17 -4.45
C ALA A 334 37.67 41.99 -5.74
N CYS A 335 36.45 42.01 -6.28
CA CYS A 335 35.98 43.11 -7.14
C CYS A 335 34.57 43.45 -6.68
N ALA A 336 34.45 44.54 -5.94
CA ALA A 336 33.18 45.16 -5.59
C ALA A 336 32.66 45.93 -6.80
N ASP A 337 31.41 45.67 -7.19
CA ASP A 337 30.44 46.68 -7.63
C ASP A 337 29.05 46.04 -7.54
N GLY A 338 28.21 46.60 -6.67
CA GLY A 338 26.99 45.99 -6.15
C GLY A 338 25.80 46.07 -7.09
N ASP A 339 25.22 44.92 -7.40
CA ASP A 339 23.99 44.77 -8.16
C ASP A 339 22.88 44.26 -7.20
N PRO A 340 21.87 45.08 -6.84
CA PRO A 340 20.90 44.74 -5.79
C PRO A 340 19.95 43.57 -6.17
N ALA A 341 19.97 43.11 -7.43
CA ALA A 341 19.29 41.90 -7.86
C ALA A 341 20.02 40.61 -7.46
N ALA A 342 21.34 40.67 -7.22
CA ALA A 342 22.15 39.53 -6.77
C ALA A 342 21.92 39.20 -5.28
N ASP A 343 21.57 40.20 -4.47
CA ASP A 343 21.35 40.03 -3.02
C ASP A 343 20.11 39.17 -2.71
N ALA A 344 19.08 39.19 -3.55
CA ALA A 344 17.89 38.37 -3.39
C ALA A 344 18.15 36.87 -3.69
N ALA A 345 18.99 36.57 -4.69
CA ALA A 345 19.41 35.21 -5.00
C ALA A 345 20.39 34.65 -3.95
N ALA A 346 21.28 35.50 -3.41
CA ALA A 346 22.17 35.13 -2.31
C ALA A 346 21.42 34.86 -0.99
N ALA A 347 20.32 35.56 -0.73
CA ALA A 347 19.46 35.32 0.43
C ALA A 347 18.72 33.96 0.37
N ALA A 348 18.25 33.55 -0.81
CA ALA A 348 17.61 32.24 -1.01
C ALA A 348 18.59 31.07 -0.84
N ALA A 349 19.88 31.26 -1.17
CA ALA A 349 20.93 30.26 -0.95
C ALA A 349 21.41 30.19 0.52
N LYS A 350 21.21 31.26 1.33
CA LYS A 350 21.62 31.30 2.74
C LYS A 350 20.65 30.63 3.72
N ALA A 351 19.38 30.52 3.34
CA ALA A 351 18.34 29.88 4.15
C ALA A 351 18.61 28.39 4.51
N PRO A 352 19.05 27.51 3.58
CA PRO A 352 19.33 26.12 3.93
C PRO A 352 20.56 25.95 4.84
N ALA A 353 21.57 26.83 4.74
CA ALA A 353 22.78 26.75 5.55
C ALA A 353 22.55 27.08 7.04
N ALA A 354 21.70 28.07 7.33
CA ALA A 354 21.33 28.42 8.71
C ALA A 354 20.47 27.33 9.38
N ALA A 355 19.59 26.68 8.61
CA ALA A 355 18.81 25.54 9.09
C ALA A 355 19.68 24.31 9.39
N ALA A 356 20.72 24.07 8.60
CA ALA A 356 21.69 23.00 8.84
C ALA A 356 22.51 23.22 10.13
N ALA A 357 23.00 24.44 10.35
CA ALA A 357 23.77 24.77 11.57
C ALA A 357 22.93 24.71 12.85
N ALA A 358 21.64 25.08 12.79
CA ALA A 358 20.73 24.94 13.93
C ALA A 358 20.38 23.46 14.21
N ALA A 359 20.33 22.62 13.18
CA ALA A 359 20.13 21.17 13.32
C ALA A 359 21.36 20.47 13.92
N GLU A 360 22.57 20.97 13.68
CA GLU A 360 23.82 20.41 14.21
C GLU A 360 23.98 20.58 15.73
N ALA A 361 23.35 21.61 16.32
CA ALA A 361 23.35 21.83 17.77
C ALA A 361 22.26 21.05 18.52
N ALA A 362 21.30 20.43 17.80
CA ALA A 362 20.22 19.68 18.39
C ALA A 362 20.66 18.24 18.71
N ASP A 363 20.14 17.66 19.79
CA ASP A 363 20.40 16.27 20.13
C ASP A 363 19.93 15.37 18.97
N PRO A 364 20.83 14.62 18.29
CA PRO A 364 20.44 13.76 17.19
C PRO A 364 19.50 12.61 17.64
N ALA A 365 19.38 12.37 18.95
CA ALA A 365 18.40 11.44 19.50
C ALA A 365 17.00 12.04 19.69
N ASP A 366 16.81 13.36 19.52
CA ASP A 366 15.48 13.98 19.60
C ASP A 366 14.61 13.53 18.41
N PRO A 367 13.49 12.82 18.66
CA PRO A 367 12.59 12.39 17.59
C PRO A 367 12.10 13.56 16.72
N ALA A 368 11.93 14.75 17.27
CA ALA A 368 11.47 15.91 16.51
C ALA A 368 12.48 16.32 15.42
N VAL A 369 13.78 16.24 15.72
CA VAL A 369 14.87 16.51 14.77
C VAL A 369 14.88 15.45 13.69
N VAL A 370 14.78 14.18 14.07
CA VAL A 370 14.74 13.04 13.12
C VAL A 370 13.54 13.16 12.17
N TYR A 371 12.35 13.51 12.68
CA TYR A 371 11.17 13.70 11.85
C TYR A 371 11.29 14.91 10.93
N ALA A 372 11.88 16.02 11.40
CA ALA A 372 12.12 17.20 10.57
C ALA A 372 13.10 16.90 9.42
N GLN A 373 14.18 16.18 9.71
CA GLN A 373 15.14 15.72 8.71
C GLN A 373 14.49 14.76 7.72
N LEU A 374 13.67 13.81 8.20
CA LEU A 374 12.96 12.88 7.33
C LEU A 374 11.97 13.62 6.42
N ALA A 375 11.22 14.61 6.94
CA ALA A 375 10.33 15.43 6.12
C ALA A 375 11.07 16.29 5.10
N ALA A 376 12.23 16.84 5.46
CA ALA A 376 13.08 17.59 4.54
C ALA A 376 13.61 16.68 3.42
N ALA A 377 14.04 15.47 3.78
CA ALA A 377 14.65 14.53 2.84
C ALA A 377 13.63 13.76 2.00
N ALA A 378 12.42 13.50 2.49
CA ALA A 378 11.45 12.60 1.85
C ALA A 378 10.14 13.31 1.46
N GLY A 379 9.94 14.55 1.93
CA GLY A 379 8.69 15.32 1.84
C GLY A 379 7.80 15.11 3.08
N PRO A 380 6.88 16.04 3.39
CA PRO A 380 6.04 15.98 4.59
C PRO A 380 5.10 14.77 4.63
N GLU A 381 4.79 14.18 3.46
CA GLU A 381 3.92 13.00 3.37
C GLU A 381 4.54 11.76 4.02
N VAL A 382 5.86 11.70 4.16
CA VAL A 382 6.55 10.62 4.90
C VAL A 382 6.18 10.62 6.38
N LEU A 383 5.71 11.74 6.94
CA LEU A 383 5.32 11.84 8.34
C LEU A 383 3.83 11.53 8.56
N ARG A 384 3.06 11.39 7.48
CA ARG A 384 1.64 11.01 7.59
C ARG A 384 1.53 9.52 7.82
N GLU A 385 1.56 9.12 9.08
CA GLU A 385 1.38 7.73 9.48
C GLU A 385 -0.01 7.20 9.06
N PRO A 386 -0.09 5.97 8.52
CA PRO A 386 -1.36 5.31 8.28
C PRO A 386 -2.10 5.04 9.60
N GLN A 387 -3.37 5.45 9.69
CA GLN A 387 -4.23 5.10 10.83
C GLN A 387 -4.76 3.66 10.72
N LEU A 388 -4.76 3.12 9.51
CA LEU A 388 -5.25 1.80 9.15
C LEU A 388 -4.23 1.09 8.26
N LEU A 389 -3.89 -0.16 8.56
CA LEU A 389 -3.07 -1.03 7.71
C LEU A 389 -3.90 -2.23 7.25
N LEU A 390 -4.04 -2.38 5.93
CA LEU A 390 -4.70 -3.50 5.29
C LEU A 390 -3.65 -4.45 4.75
N VAL A 391 -3.60 -5.66 5.29
CA VAL A 391 -2.59 -6.67 4.91
C VAL A 391 -3.24 -7.73 4.03
N TYR A 392 -2.73 -7.87 2.81
CA TYR A 392 -3.09 -8.92 1.87
C TYR A 392 -1.92 -9.89 1.73
N GLY A 393 -2.15 -11.16 1.99
CA GLY A 393 -1.17 -12.23 1.88
C GLY A 393 -1.66 -13.52 2.55
N PRO A 394 -0.97 -14.65 2.33
CA PRO A 394 -1.34 -15.94 2.92
C PRO A 394 -1.17 -15.98 4.44
N ALA A 395 -0.34 -15.09 4.99
CA ALA A 395 -0.12 -14.93 6.42
C ALA A 395 -0.09 -13.44 6.79
N LEU A 396 -0.38 -13.13 8.05
CA LEU A 396 -0.23 -11.78 8.58
C LEU A 396 1.26 -11.45 8.75
N THR A 397 1.82 -10.77 7.76
CA THR A 397 3.18 -10.23 7.79
C THR A 397 3.19 -8.86 7.14
N LEU A 398 4.07 -7.99 7.64
CA LEU A 398 4.27 -6.66 7.07
C LEU A 398 5.32 -6.66 5.95
N ALA A 399 6.00 -7.78 5.72
CA ALA A 399 6.96 -7.96 4.62
C ALA A 399 8.02 -6.83 4.51
N GLY A 400 8.41 -6.23 5.64
CA GLY A 400 9.36 -5.12 5.66
C GLY A 400 8.75 -3.74 5.47
N TYR A 401 7.42 -3.59 5.56
CA TYR A 401 6.74 -2.29 5.60
C TYR A 401 7.41 -1.38 6.64
N PRO A 402 7.56 -0.06 6.37
CA PRO A 402 8.35 0.81 7.24
C PRO A 402 7.85 0.78 8.69
N ALA A 403 8.70 0.31 9.60
CA ALA A 403 8.32 0.11 11.00
C ALA A 403 7.86 1.42 11.66
N PHE A 404 8.51 2.54 11.32
CA PHE A 404 8.17 3.87 11.85
C PHE A 404 6.75 4.33 11.46
N HIS A 405 6.18 3.82 10.36
CA HIS A 405 4.80 4.11 9.95
C HIS A 405 3.74 3.26 10.65
N THR A 406 4.13 2.20 11.35
CA THR A 406 3.17 1.24 11.93
C THR A 406 2.78 1.55 13.36
N ARG A 407 3.40 2.55 13.98
CA ARG A 407 3.30 2.85 15.42
C ARG A 407 1.86 2.99 15.91
N CYS A 408 1.04 3.76 15.19
CA CYS A 408 -0.33 4.08 15.57
C CYS A 408 -1.38 3.36 14.70
N ALA A 409 -0.93 2.52 13.76
CA ALA A 409 -1.79 1.91 12.75
C ALA A 409 -2.57 0.71 13.32
N GLN A 410 -3.87 0.66 13.07
CA GLN A 410 -4.64 -0.57 13.30
C GLN A 410 -4.48 -1.53 12.13
N ILE A 411 -4.01 -2.75 12.40
CA ILE A 411 -3.69 -3.74 11.37
C ILE A 411 -4.85 -4.72 11.18
N TYR A 412 -5.30 -4.89 9.94
CA TYR A 412 -6.32 -5.86 9.54
C TYR A 412 -5.80 -6.78 8.44
N HIS A 413 -5.82 -8.08 8.70
CA HIS A 413 -5.53 -9.10 7.69
C HIS A 413 -6.80 -9.40 6.88
N LEU A 414 -6.72 -9.29 5.55
CA LEU A 414 -7.86 -9.43 4.65
C LEU A 414 -7.78 -10.64 3.70
N GLY A 415 -6.84 -11.57 3.94
CA GLY A 415 -6.63 -12.75 3.09
C GLY A 415 -5.73 -12.46 1.90
N ARG A 416 -5.88 -13.19 0.80
CA ARG A 416 -5.04 -13.03 -0.41
C ARG A 416 -5.45 -11.80 -1.23
N ALA A 417 -4.52 -11.19 -1.94
CA ALA A 417 -4.78 -10.05 -2.83
C ALA A 417 -5.69 -10.45 -4.00
N SER A 418 -5.57 -11.70 -4.49
CA SER A 418 -6.48 -12.27 -5.50
C SER A 418 -7.95 -12.30 -5.05
N GLU A 419 -8.19 -12.34 -3.73
CA GLU A 419 -9.50 -12.39 -3.09
C GLU A 419 -9.95 -11.02 -2.58
N ALA A 420 -9.18 -9.95 -2.84
CA ALA A 420 -9.53 -8.61 -2.39
C ALA A 420 -10.90 -8.18 -2.92
N ARG A 421 -11.71 -7.61 -2.02
CA ARG A 421 -13.08 -7.13 -2.30
C ARG A 421 -13.33 -5.81 -1.59
N ALA A 422 -14.18 -4.97 -2.19
CA ALA A 422 -14.61 -3.70 -1.60
C ALA A 422 -15.20 -3.88 -0.19
N ASP A 423 -16.01 -4.92 0.02
CA ASP A 423 -16.61 -5.23 1.34
C ASP A 423 -15.55 -5.55 2.41
N GLY A 424 -14.39 -6.09 2.02
CA GLY A 424 -13.27 -6.34 2.94
C GLY A 424 -12.67 -5.04 3.47
N VAL A 425 -12.48 -4.05 2.58
CA VAL A 425 -12.01 -2.69 2.93
C VAL A 425 -13.03 -1.98 3.82
N ARG A 426 -14.30 -1.96 3.42
CA ARG A 426 -15.38 -1.36 4.22
C ARG A 426 -15.49 -2.02 5.59
N GLY A 427 -15.45 -3.35 5.65
CA GLY A 427 -15.47 -4.08 6.92
C GLY A 427 -14.29 -3.73 7.83
N ALA A 428 -13.10 -3.50 7.29
CA ALA A 428 -11.95 -3.04 8.05
C ALA A 428 -12.15 -1.62 8.62
N LEU A 429 -12.69 -0.70 7.82
CA LEU A 429 -13.03 0.66 8.25
C LEU A 429 -14.12 0.69 9.33
N GLU A 430 -15.16 -0.13 9.19
CA GLU A 430 -16.20 -0.27 10.19
C GLU A 430 -15.66 -0.82 11.51
N ARG A 431 -14.74 -1.79 11.45
CA ARG A 431 -14.04 -2.29 12.65
C ARG A 431 -13.18 -1.20 13.27
N HIS A 432 -12.46 -0.42 12.47
CA HIS A 432 -11.66 0.70 12.95
C HIS A 432 -12.52 1.72 13.70
N ALA A 433 -13.65 2.14 13.12
CA ALA A 433 -14.56 3.09 13.74
C ALA A 433 -15.21 2.58 15.06
N ARG A 434 -15.25 1.26 15.26
CA ARG A 434 -15.79 0.63 16.48
C ARG A 434 -14.71 0.31 17.51
N ALA A 435 -13.43 0.31 17.13
CA ALA A 435 -12.34 0.02 18.04
C ALA A 435 -12.30 1.07 19.17
N LEU A 436 -12.22 0.62 20.42
CA LEU A 436 -12.06 1.51 21.55
C LEU A 436 -10.57 1.79 21.72
N GLN A 437 -10.14 3.03 21.50
CA GLN A 437 -8.77 3.43 21.78
C GLN A 437 -8.59 3.56 23.29
N ARG A 438 -7.55 2.91 23.81
CA ARG A 438 -7.13 3.08 25.21
C ARG A 438 -6.39 4.41 25.33
N HIS A 439 -6.45 5.03 26.50
CA HIS A 439 -5.72 6.28 26.77
C HIS A 439 -4.21 6.06 26.52
N GLY A 440 -3.62 6.87 25.63
CA GLY A 440 -2.23 6.76 25.18
C GLY A 440 -2.03 6.28 23.73
N ALA A 441 -3.12 5.97 23.03
CA ALA A 441 -3.14 5.70 21.58
C ALA A 441 -3.36 6.96 20.75
#